data_AF-A0A9E5YG00-F1
#
_entry.id   AF-A0A9E5YG00-F1
#
_cell.length_a   1.000
_cell.length_b   1.000
_cell.length_c   1.000
_cell.angle_alpha   90.00
_cell.angle_beta   90.00
_cell.angle_gamma   90.00
#
_symmetry.space_group_name_H-M   'P 1'
#
loop_
_entity.id
_entity.type
_entity.pdbx_description
1 polymer ?
#
loop_
_entity_poly.entity_id
_entity_poly.type
_entity_poly.pdbx_seq_one_letter_code
_entity_poly.pdbx_strand_id
1 'polypeptide(L)' 'MRIAGKSIKLFKMKNRKGFAALCDNHLTEGKTRQQAVSRMSKALKRKRKRTT' A
#
# COMPACT_ATOMS: atom_id res chain seq x y z
N MET A 1 -0.12 -9.46 5.92
CA MET A 1 -0.65 -9.43 4.53
C MET A 1 0.52 -9.29 3.56
N ARG A 2 0.51 -9.99 2.42
CA ARG A 2 1.58 -9.91 1.40
C ARG A 2 1.01 -9.50 0.05
N ILE A 3 1.69 -8.60 -0.67
CA ILE A 3 1.39 -8.31 -2.09
C ILE A 3 2.70 -8.43 -2.86
N ALA A 4 2.67 -9.15 -3.98
CA ALA A 4 3.83 -9.37 -4.85
C ALA A 4 5.07 -9.87 -4.07
N GLY A 5 4.87 -10.82 -3.14
CA GLY A 5 5.93 -11.37 -2.29
C GLY A 5 6.38 -10.49 -1.12
N LYS A 6 6.00 -9.21 -1.08
CA LYS A 6 6.44 -8.25 -0.07
C LYS A 6 5.47 -8.16 1.11
N SER A 7 6.02 -7.98 2.31
CA SER A 7 5.23 -7.74 3.52
C SER A 7 4.69 -6.32 3.53
N ILE A 8 3.39 -6.16 3.80
CA ILE A 8 2.74 -4.86 3.91
C ILE A 8 2.26 -4.65 5.33
N LYS A 9 2.60 -3.49 5.88
CA LYS A 9 2.08 -3.01 7.14
C LYS A 9 0.81 -2.19 6.86
N LEU A 10 -0.34 -2.77 7.19
CA LEU A 10 -1.64 -2.12 7.06
C LEU A 10 -2.11 -1.65 8.44
N PHE A 11 -2.50 -0.40 8.57
CA PHE A 11 -2.93 0.17 9.85
C PHE A 11 -4.06 1.18 9.66
N LYS A 12 -4.89 1.33 10.70
CA LYS A 12 -5.93 2.35 10.75
C LYS A 12 -5.30 3.69 11.11
N MET A 13 -5.75 4.75 10.46
CA MET A 13 -5.18 6.08 10.63
C MET A 13 -5.90 6.77 11.79
N LYS A 14 -5.13 7.38 12.71
CA LYS A 14 -5.70 8.05 13.89
C LYS A 14 -6.31 9.41 13.52
N ASN A 15 -5.64 10.16 12.64
CA ASN A 15 -5.96 11.56 12.37
C ASN A 15 -6.96 11.77 11.21
N ARG A 16 -7.35 10.70 10.52
CA ARG A 16 -8.27 10.74 9.37
C ARG A 16 -9.03 9.44 9.20
N LYS A 17 -10.21 9.50 8.59
CA LYS A 17 -11.01 8.30 8.29
C LYS A 17 -10.31 7.45 7.22
N GLY A 18 -10.05 6.18 7.53
CA GLY A 18 -9.54 5.19 6.58
C GLY A 18 -8.33 4.38 7.08
N PHE A 19 -7.62 3.79 6.13
CA PHE A 19 -6.46 2.91 6.34
C PHE A 19 -5.27 3.37 5.51
N ALA A 20 -4.07 3.10 6.02
CA ALA A 20 -2.81 3.25 5.31
C ALA A 20 -2.12 1.90 5.16
N ALA A 21 -1.46 1.71 4.03
CA ALA A 21 -0.57 0.60 3.73
C ALA A 21 0.84 1.14 3.52
N LEU A 22 1.82 0.56 4.21
CA LEU A 22 3.24 0.88 4.10
C LEU A 22 4.00 -0.34 3.59
N CYS A 23 4.80 -0.16 2.55
CA CYS A 23 5.67 -1.20 2.00
C CYS A 23 6.75 -0.57 1.12
N ASP A 24 8.01 -0.98 1.29
CA ASP A 24 9.06 -0.75 0.30
C ASP A 24 9.30 0.75 -0.02
N ASN A 25 9.23 1.60 1.02
CA ASN A 25 9.22 3.08 0.98
C ASN A 25 8.03 3.72 0.25
N HIS A 26 6.92 3.01 0.09
CA HIS A 26 5.65 3.58 -0.35
C HIS A 26 4.66 3.62 0.81
N LEU A 27 3.92 4.72 0.87
CA LEU A 27 2.76 4.89 1.73
C LEU A 27 1.54 5.13 0.83
N THR A 28 0.52 4.28 0.94
CA THR A 28 -0.75 4.46 0.20
C THR A 28 -1.93 4.39 1.14
N GLU A 29 -2.96 5.17 0.83
CA GLU A 29 -4.11 5.37 1.73
C GLU A 29 -5.40 4.99 1.04
N GLY A 30 -6.44 4.66 1.81
CA GLY A 30 -7.78 4.37 1.29
C GLY A 30 -8.86 4.49 2.36
N LYS A 31 -10.11 4.69 1.94
CA LYS A 31 -11.27 4.69 2.87
C LYS A 31 -11.46 3.30 3.48
N THR A 32 -11.14 2.25 2.72
CA THR A 32 -11.18 0.84 3.16
C THR A 32 -9.80 0.19 3.12
N ARG A 33 -9.66 -0.93 3.83
CA ARG A 33 -8.46 -1.78 3.79
C ARG A 33 -8.13 -2.20 2.35
N GLN A 34 -9.13 -2.63 1.58
CA GLN A 34 -8.96 -3.06 0.19
C GLN A 34 -8.48 -1.91 -0.71
N GLN A 35 -8.96 -0.68 -0.50
CA GLN A 35 -8.50 0.47 -1.28
C GLN A 35 -7.01 0.77 -1.04
N ALA A 36 -6.56 0.80 0.22
CA ALA A 36 -5.17 1.06 0.55
C ALA A 36 -4.24 0.00 -0.06
N VAL A 37 -4.66 -1.27 0.02
CA VAL A 37 -3.98 -2.43 -0.59
C VAL A 37 -3.95 -2.34 -2.12
N SER A 38 -5.08 -2.05 -2.76
CA SER A 38 -5.18 -1.96 -4.23
C SER A 38 -4.25 -0.87 -4.76
N ARG A 39 -4.22 0.29 -4.10
CA ARG A 39 -3.30 1.40 -4.41
C ARG A 39 -1.83 1.01 -4.19
N MET A 40 -1.51 0.28 -3.11
CA MET A 40 -0.16 -0.25 -2.88
C MET A 40 0.28 -1.17 -4.03
N SER A 41 -0.60 -2.07 -4.50
CA SER A 41 -0.29 -2.96 -5.62
C SER A 41 0.07 -2.18 -6.89
N LYS A 42 -0.61 -1.06 -7.17
CA LYS A 42 -0.32 -0.19 -8.30
C LYS A 42 1.02 0.53 -8.13
N ALA A 43 1.33 1.02 -6.93
CA ALA A 43 2.61 1.65 -6.62
C ALA A 43 3.79 0.70 -6.83
N LEU A 44 3.70 -0.53 -6.30
CA LEU A 44 4.74 -1.56 -6.48
C LEU A 44 4.92 -1.95 -7.95
N LYS A 45 3.82 -2.09 -8.72
CA LYS A 45 3.88 -2.34 -10.17
C LYS A 45 4.59 -1.22 -10.93
N ARG A 46 4.35 0.05 -10.58
CA ARG A 46 5.01 1.21 -11.21
C ARG A 46 6.50 1.25 -10.90
N LYS A 47 6.91 1.02 -9.65
CA LYS A 47 8.34 0.96 -9.28
C LYS A 47 9.07 -0.16 -10.02
N ARG A 48 8.46 -1.35 -10.13
CA ARG A 48 9.05 -2.48 -10.86
C ARG A 48 9.37 -2.11 -12.30
N LYS A 49 8.43 -1.50 -13.02
CA LYS A 49 8.63 -1.05 -14.42
C LYS A 49 9.73 -0.01 -14.60
N ARG A 50 10.08 0.76 -13.57
CA ARG A 50 11.14 1.78 -13.64
C ARG A 50 12.55 1.22 -13.40
N THR A 51 12.64 0.00 -12.86
CA THR A 51 13.92 -0.59 -12.44
C THR A 51 14.43 -1.67 -13.40
N THR A 52 13.55 -2.19 -14.27
CA THR A 52 13.88 -2.95 -15.49
C THR A 52 14.00 -2.02 -16.66
#